data_AF-A0A7C9RYF5-F1
#
_entry.id   AF-A0A7C9RYF5-F1
#
_cell.length_a   1.000
_cell.length_b   1.000
_cell.length_c   1.000
_cell.angle_alpha   90.00
_cell.angle_beta   90.00
_cell.angle_gamma   90.00
#
_symmetry.space_group_name_H-M   'P 1'
#
loop_
_entity.id
_entity.type
_entity.pdbx_description
1 polymer ?
#
loop_
_entity_poly.entity_id
_entity_poly.type
_entity_poly.pdbx_seq_one_letter_code
_entity_poly.pdbx_strand_id
1 'polypeptide(L)'
;MDQRELRAAMDHAVAVTLPPMREEPVLAAGRQALKRRRATRASIGSAAVVAVIAAGVAVLAPSPSHDSGTLVADQPSVGQNPPPKGRTATSGVHYDRGVALAAALDAVAPAGYAKPDDLRGVGDYAGRTLKNHEAFSLGVVDGSEVWSYSAGTPLTKDGGVGEMIATVFTPGRRTTGDGCGLTPVPWDAAQAQCTEVNVGGKKVAVADVTYPPVDGLAPAQWAGYRDADGTLVFVMQTARVARAGHPGLSAMPMTGQQLAAVAADPRLRPW
;
A
#
# COMPACT_ATOMS: atom_id res chain seq x y z
N MET A 1 -13.21 -16.77 54.09
CA MET A 1 -13.99 -16.72 52.84
C MET A 1 -13.92 -18.10 52.22
N ASP A 2 -15.04 -18.81 52.19
CA ASP A 2 -15.11 -20.23 51.80
C ASP A 2 -15.31 -20.37 50.28
N GLN A 3 -14.88 -21.48 49.68
CA GLN A 3 -14.94 -21.76 48.24
C GLN A 3 -16.39 -21.72 47.71
N ARG A 4 -17.39 -21.91 48.59
CA ARG A 4 -18.81 -21.76 48.26
C ARG A 4 -19.24 -20.30 48.10
N GLU A 5 -18.69 -19.37 48.89
CA GLU A 5 -18.95 -17.93 48.73
C GLU A 5 -18.33 -17.39 47.44
N LEU A 6 -17.12 -17.84 47.09
CA LEU A 6 -16.46 -17.42 45.86
C LEU A 6 -17.24 -17.87 44.61
N ARG A 7 -17.77 -19.11 44.61
CA ARG A 7 -18.61 -19.59 43.50
C ARG A 7 -19.93 -18.83 43.39
N ALA A 8 -20.61 -18.57 44.52
CA ALA A 8 -21.85 -17.79 44.51
C ALA A 8 -21.64 -16.34 44.02
N ALA A 9 -20.50 -15.73 44.35
CA ALA A 9 -20.14 -14.40 43.87
C ALA A 9 -19.82 -14.38 42.36
N MET A 10 -19.19 -15.43 41.83
CA MET A 10 -18.92 -15.55 40.39
C MET A 10 -20.19 -15.81 39.58
N ASP A 11 -21.12 -16.64 40.08
CA ASP A 11 -22.39 -16.89 39.39
C ASP A 11 -23.28 -15.64 39.32
N HIS A 12 -23.15 -14.72 40.28
CA HIS A 12 -23.86 -13.43 40.25
C HIS A 12 -23.25 -12.42 39.27
N ALA A 13 -21.98 -12.58 38.87
CA ALA A 13 -21.28 -11.66 37.99
C ALA A 13 -21.47 -11.95 36.49
N VAL A 14 -22.00 -13.12 36.11
CA VAL A 14 -22.10 -13.56 34.70
C VAL A 14 -23.48 -13.29 34.08
N ALA A 15 -24.45 -12.82 34.85
CA ALA A 15 -25.77 -12.42 34.33
C ALA A 15 -25.81 -10.93 33.92
N VAL A 16 -24.86 -10.47 33.09
CA VAL A 16 -25.00 -9.19 32.39
C VAL A 16 -25.61 -9.49 31.03
N THR A 17 -26.93 -9.36 30.95
CA THR A 17 -27.67 -9.39 29.69
C THR A 17 -27.16 -8.23 28.82
N LEU A 18 -26.33 -8.53 27.82
CA LEU A 18 -25.88 -7.53 26.86
C LEU A 18 -27.12 -6.97 26.14
N PRO A 19 -27.31 -5.63 26.11
CA PRO A 19 -28.43 -5.05 25.38
C PRO A 19 -28.31 -5.45 23.90
N PRO A 20 -29.43 -5.72 23.21
CA PRO A 20 -29.38 -6.11 21.80
C PRO A 20 -28.73 -4.96 21.02
N MET A 21 -27.55 -5.22 20.45
CA MET A 21 -26.90 -4.29 19.53
C MET A 21 -27.81 -4.10 18.33
N ARG A 22 -28.48 -2.94 18.27
CA ARG A 22 -29.17 -2.51 17.06
C ARG A 22 -28.10 -2.06 16.08
N GLU A 23 -27.94 -2.78 14.98
CA GLU A 23 -26.87 -2.57 13.99
C GLU A 23 -27.04 -1.27 13.19
N GLU A 24 -28.28 -0.81 13.02
CA GLU A 24 -28.61 0.35 12.19
C GLU A 24 -28.00 1.69 12.65
N PRO A 25 -28.05 2.11 13.94
CA PRO A 25 -27.49 3.38 14.37
C PRO A 25 -25.96 3.45 14.22
N VAL A 26 -25.26 2.33 14.39
CA VAL A 26 -23.79 2.27 14.26
C VAL A 26 -23.37 2.41 12.79
N LEU A 27 -24.10 1.74 11.88
CA LEU A 27 -23.85 1.83 10.45
C LEU A 27 -24.23 3.21 9.88
N ALA A 28 -25.30 3.83 10.39
CA ALA A 28 -25.70 5.18 10.01
C ALA A 28 -24.66 6.22 10.46
N ALA A 29 -24.17 6.12 11.70
CA ALA A 29 -23.11 6.99 12.22
C ALA A 29 -21.81 6.85 11.42
N GLY A 30 -21.43 5.61 11.05
CA GLY A 30 -20.26 5.34 10.21
C GLY A 30 -20.37 5.93 8.81
N ARG A 31 -21.53 5.78 8.15
CA ARG A 31 -21.78 6.37 6.82
C ARG A 31 -21.75 7.91 6.87
N GLN A 32 -22.26 8.51 7.94
CA GLN A 32 -22.28 9.96 8.10
C GLN A 32 -20.88 10.56 8.33
N ALA A 33 -20.03 9.86 9.10
CA ALA A 33 -18.63 10.25 9.29
C ALA A 33 -17.82 10.19 7.98
N LEU A 34 -18.06 9.17 7.14
CA LEU A 34 -17.43 9.04 5.83
C LEU A 34 -17.88 10.13 4.84
N LYS A 35 -19.17 10.50 4.83
CA LYS A 35 -19.67 11.60 3.99
C LYS A 35 -19.02 12.95 4.37
N ARG A 36 -18.86 13.23 5.66
CA ARG A 36 -18.19 14.46 6.14
C ARG A 36 -16.73 14.55 5.69
N ARG A 37 -15.98 13.43 5.75
CA ARG A 37 -14.58 13.38 5.28
C ARG A 37 -14.42 13.61 3.76
N ARG A 38 -15.43 13.27 2.95
CA ARG A 38 -15.40 13.52 1.50
C ARG A 38 -15.68 14.98 1.16
N ALA A 39 -16.58 15.62 1.90
CA ALA A 39 -16.93 17.03 1.68
C ALA A 39 -15.73 17.98 1.91
N THR A 40 -14.87 17.68 2.89
CA THR A 40 -13.68 18.50 3.18
C THR A 40 -12.56 18.38 2.15
N ARG A 41 -12.58 17.38 1.26
CA ARG A 41 -11.54 17.18 0.23
C ARG A 41 -11.88 17.82 -1.12
N ALA A 42 -13.07 18.40 -1.29
CA ALA A 42 -13.54 18.95 -2.56
C ALA A 42 -13.43 20.49 -2.68
N SER A 43 -12.85 21.19 -1.69
CA SER A 43 -12.90 22.66 -1.64
C SER A 43 -11.53 23.35 -1.65
N ILE A 44 -10.53 22.80 -2.34
CA ILE A 44 -9.27 23.51 -2.60
C ILE A 44 -8.83 23.24 -4.05
N GLY A 45 -8.96 24.27 -4.90
CA GLY A 45 -8.64 24.29 -6.34
C GLY A 45 -9.93 24.35 -7.18
N SER A 46 -10.30 25.43 -7.87
CA SER A 46 -9.47 26.28 -8.71
C SER A 46 -10.12 27.67 -8.90
N ALA A 47 -9.36 28.72 -8.67
CA ALA A 47 -9.62 30.06 -9.21
C ALA A 47 -8.41 30.45 -10.07
N ALA A 48 -8.51 30.25 -11.39
CA ALA A 48 -7.57 30.84 -12.35
C ALA A 48 -8.20 30.89 -13.75
N VAL A 49 -8.67 32.09 -14.10
CA VAL A 49 -8.59 32.82 -15.38
C VAL A 49 -8.74 32.01 -16.69
N VAL A 50 -9.84 32.24 -17.41
CA VAL A 50 -9.91 32.09 -18.87
C VAL A 50 -10.12 33.47 -19.49
N ALA A 51 -9.10 33.93 -20.22
CA ALA A 51 -9.17 35.13 -21.04
C ALA A 51 -10.06 34.87 -22.27
N VAL A 52 -11.05 35.75 -22.47
CA VAL A 52 -11.92 35.77 -23.64
C VAL A 52 -11.18 36.45 -24.79
N ILE A 53 -10.93 35.72 -25.88
CA ILE A 53 -10.73 36.32 -27.20
C ILE A 53 -11.80 35.75 -28.12
N ALA A 54 -12.69 36.64 -28.55
CA ALA A 54 -13.69 36.41 -29.56
C ALA A 54 -13.23 37.06 -30.87
N ALA A 55 -13.28 36.31 -31.97
CA ALA A 55 -13.72 36.75 -33.32
C ALA A 55 -13.35 35.68 -34.36
N GLY A 56 -14.33 35.26 -35.16
CA GLY A 56 -14.10 34.45 -36.37
C GLY A 56 -15.34 33.72 -36.85
N VAL A 57 -15.99 34.26 -37.87
CA VAL A 57 -17.33 33.91 -38.38
C VAL A 57 -17.30 32.75 -39.39
N ALA A 58 -18.30 31.86 -39.24
CA ALA A 58 -19.03 30.95 -40.16
C ALA A 58 -18.51 30.59 -41.56
N VAL A 59 -18.64 29.30 -41.95
CA VAL A 59 -19.42 28.82 -43.13
C VAL A 59 -19.92 27.37 -42.88
N LEU A 60 -21.18 27.12 -43.26
CA LEU A 60 -21.94 25.86 -43.27
C LEU A 60 -21.55 24.90 -44.41
N ALA A 61 -21.62 23.58 -44.19
CA ALA A 61 -22.11 22.60 -45.17
C ALA A 61 -22.44 21.24 -44.50
N PRO A 62 -23.59 20.60 -44.81
CA PRO A 62 -23.94 19.26 -44.36
C PRO A 62 -23.57 18.19 -45.41
N SER A 63 -23.30 16.96 -44.98
CA SER A 63 -23.25 15.76 -45.84
C SER A 63 -23.49 14.49 -45.01
N PRO A 64 -23.97 13.40 -45.64
CA PRO A 64 -25.02 12.55 -45.08
C PRO A 64 -24.54 11.24 -44.44
N SER A 65 -25.42 10.73 -43.58
CA SER A 65 -25.69 9.35 -43.16
C SER A 65 -24.77 8.24 -43.68
N HIS A 66 -24.05 7.61 -42.75
CA HIS A 66 -23.84 6.16 -42.77
C HIS A 66 -24.16 5.58 -41.40
N ASP A 67 -25.18 4.74 -41.41
CA ASP A 67 -25.66 3.89 -40.32
C ASP A 67 -24.64 2.78 -40.07
N SER A 68 -24.14 2.66 -38.86
CA SER A 68 -23.49 1.45 -38.34
C SER A 68 -23.51 1.55 -36.82
N GLY A 69 -24.52 0.89 -36.24
CA GLY A 69 -24.76 0.86 -34.81
C GLY A 69 -23.49 0.48 -34.03
N THR A 70 -23.10 1.38 -33.12
CA THR A 70 -22.13 1.07 -32.08
C THR A 70 -22.77 1.44 -30.77
N LEU A 71 -22.99 0.42 -29.92
CA LEU A 71 -23.40 0.59 -28.53
C LEU A 71 -22.41 1.56 -27.87
N VAL A 72 -22.91 2.73 -27.47
CA VAL A 72 -22.12 3.71 -26.72
C VAL A 72 -21.63 3.04 -25.45
N ALA A 73 -20.31 2.94 -25.36
CA ALA A 73 -19.58 2.48 -24.20
C ALA A 73 -20.01 3.30 -22.98
N ASP A 74 -20.53 2.61 -21.98
CA ASP A 74 -20.69 3.16 -20.65
C ASP A 74 -19.29 3.43 -20.11
N GLN A 75 -19.03 4.70 -19.84
CA GLN A 75 -17.78 5.22 -19.34
C GLN A 75 -17.57 4.67 -17.92
N PRO A 76 -16.48 3.93 -17.60
CA PRO A 76 -16.29 3.50 -16.22
C PRO A 76 -15.96 4.72 -15.38
N SER A 77 -16.95 5.14 -14.60
CA SER A 77 -16.82 6.11 -13.52
C SER A 77 -15.58 5.78 -12.68
N VAL A 78 -14.85 6.84 -12.31
CA VAL A 78 -13.80 6.83 -11.28
C VAL A 78 -14.47 6.42 -9.96
N GLY A 79 -14.57 5.11 -9.76
CA GLY A 79 -15.36 4.48 -8.71
C GLY A 79 -14.46 3.63 -7.82
N GLN A 80 -14.51 3.95 -6.54
CA GLN A 80 -13.88 3.23 -5.43
C GLN A 80 -14.22 1.74 -5.48
N ASN A 81 -13.31 0.92 -5.99
CA ASN A 81 -13.34 -0.50 -5.67
C ASN A 81 -12.61 -0.67 -4.32
N PRO A 82 -13.28 -1.16 -3.26
CA PRO A 82 -12.55 -1.72 -2.13
C PRO A 82 -11.63 -2.84 -2.66
N PRO A 83 -10.44 -3.04 -2.10
CA PRO A 83 -9.55 -4.10 -2.56
C PRO A 83 -10.29 -5.44 -2.50
N PRO A 84 -10.39 -6.20 -3.62
CA PRO A 84 -11.07 -7.49 -3.61
C PRO A 84 -10.30 -8.45 -2.71
N LYS A 85 -10.96 -8.96 -1.66
CA LYS A 85 -10.41 -10.00 -0.77
C LYS A 85 -10.25 -11.30 -1.58
N GLY A 86 -9.06 -11.89 -1.58
CA GLY A 86 -8.83 -13.28 -2.05
C GLY A 86 -8.09 -13.49 -3.37
N ARG A 87 -7.30 -12.53 -3.88
CA ARG A 87 -6.53 -12.69 -5.14
C ARG A 87 -5.08 -13.16 -4.99
N THR A 88 -4.64 -13.50 -3.78
CA THR A 88 -3.27 -13.98 -3.57
C THR A 88 -3.09 -15.35 -4.24
N ALA A 89 -2.17 -15.44 -5.20
CA ALA A 89 -1.74 -16.71 -5.77
C ALA A 89 -1.10 -17.54 -4.66
N THR A 90 -1.62 -18.75 -4.43
CA THR A 90 -1.13 -19.70 -3.42
C THR A 90 -0.32 -20.84 -4.00
N SER A 91 -0.20 -20.91 -5.34
CA SER A 91 0.61 -21.88 -6.08
C SER A 91 0.94 -21.37 -7.49
N GLY A 92 1.86 -22.05 -8.18
CA GLY A 92 2.28 -21.76 -9.56
C GLY A 92 3.25 -20.59 -9.69
N VAL A 93 3.55 -20.20 -10.93
CA VAL A 93 4.65 -19.26 -11.25
C VAL A 93 4.55 -17.91 -10.52
N HIS A 94 3.34 -17.40 -10.26
CA HIS A 94 3.18 -16.13 -9.55
C HIS A 94 3.42 -16.27 -8.03
N TYR A 95 3.05 -17.42 -7.45
CA TYR A 95 3.42 -17.74 -6.08
C TYR A 95 4.94 -17.89 -5.96
N ASP A 96 5.56 -18.63 -6.87
CA ASP A 96 7.03 -18.85 -6.89
C ASP A 96 7.79 -17.53 -7.01
N ARG A 97 7.28 -16.57 -7.81
CA ARG A 97 7.82 -15.21 -7.88
C ARG A 97 7.67 -14.43 -6.56
N GLY A 98 6.56 -14.60 -5.85
CA GLY A 98 6.37 -14.04 -4.51
C GLY A 98 7.38 -14.61 -3.50
N VAL A 99 7.60 -15.93 -3.53
CA VAL A 99 8.65 -16.60 -2.73
C VAL A 99 10.03 -16.08 -3.08
N ALA A 100 10.35 -15.98 -4.37
CA ALA A 100 11.63 -15.47 -4.84
C ALA A 100 11.88 -14.01 -4.42
N LEU A 101 10.83 -13.16 -4.46
CA LEU A 101 10.91 -11.79 -3.97
C LEU A 101 11.20 -11.73 -2.46
N ALA A 102 10.56 -12.58 -1.64
CA ALA A 102 10.85 -12.66 -0.22
C ALA A 102 12.29 -13.08 0.08
N ALA A 103 12.79 -14.10 -0.63
CA ALA A 103 14.19 -14.53 -0.50
C ALA A 103 15.17 -13.44 -0.94
N ALA A 104 14.86 -12.71 -2.03
CA ALA A 104 15.65 -11.58 -2.46
C ALA A 104 15.66 -10.45 -1.42
N LEU A 105 14.51 -10.16 -0.80
CA LEU A 105 14.38 -9.16 0.26
C LEU A 105 15.23 -9.49 1.49
N ASP A 106 15.28 -10.76 1.88
CA ASP A 106 16.18 -11.21 2.96
C ASP A 106 17.66 -11.05 2.61
N ALA A 107 18.02 -11.31 1.36
CA ALA A 107 19.39 -11.26 0.87
C ALA A 107 19.92 -9.82 0.70
N VAL A 108 19.03 -8.83 0.59
CA VAL A 108 19.37 -7.40 0.53
C VAL A 108 19.23 -6.69 1.89
N ALA A 109 18.71 -7.38 2.91
CA ALA A 109 18.55 -6.80 4.24
C ALA A 109 19.90 -6.33 4.82
N PRO A 110 19.91 -5.21 5.57
CA PRO A 110 21.15 -4.64 6.09
C PRO A 110 21.88 -5.62 7.02
N ALA A 111 23.20 -5.61 6.94
CA ALA A 111 24.05 -6.41 7.83
C ALA A 111 23.84 -6.02 9.30
N GLY A 112 23.97 -6.98 10.21
CA GLY A 112 23.79 -6.77 11.65
C GLY A 112 22.34 -6.77 12.13
N TYR A 113 21.38 -7.12 11.27
CA TYR A 113 19.99 -7.39 11.64
C TYR A 113 19.68 -8.88 11.47
N ALA A 114 18.98 -9.47 12.43
CA ALA A 114 18.41 -10.80 12.28
C ALA A 114 17.06 -10.72 11.54
N LYS A 115 16.71 -11.82 10.87
CA LYS A 115 15.51 -11.98 10.03
C LYS A 115 14.72 -13.21 10.47
N PRO A 116 14.00 -13.15 11.60
CA PRO A 116 13.32 -14.32 12.13
C PRO A 116 12.19 -14.77 11.20
N ASP A 117 12.19 -16.04 10.81
CA ASP A 117 11.12 -16.66 10.03
C ASP A 117 9.86 -16.94 10.87
N ASP A 118 10.04 -17.09 12.18
CA ASP A 118 9.03 -17.53 13.13
C ASP A 118 8.50 -16.41 14.04
N LEU A 119 8.93 -15.16 13.82
CA LEU A 119 8.40 -14.03 14.59
C LEU A 119 6.91 -13.86 14.29
N ARG A 120 6.08 -14.06 15.33
CA ARG A 120 4.62 -13.96 15.23
C ARG A 120 4.12 -12.63 15.74
N GLY A 121 3.04 -12.15 15.13
CA GLY A 121 2.34 -10.98 15.63
C GLY A 121 1.56 -11.25 16.91
N VAL A 122 1.06 -10.19 17.52
CA VAL A 122 0.17 -10.20 18.69
C VAL A 122 -1.22 -9.66 18.32
N GLY A 123 -2.18 -9.80 19.23
CA GLY A 123 -3.54 -9.31 19.02
C GLY A 123 -4.26 -10.06 17.89
N ASP A 124 -4.83 -9.34 16.94
CA ASP A 124 -5.49 -9.92 15.75
C ASP A 124 -4.50 -10.52 14.73
N TYR A 125 -3.19 -10.37 14.96
CA TYR A 125 -2.13 -11.06 14.22
C TYR A 125 -1.56 -12.27 14.99
N ALA A 126 -2.13 -12.62 16.15
CA ALA A 126 -1.70 -13.76 16.93
C ALA A 126 -1.69 -15.05 16.09
N GLY A 127 -0.60 -15.80 16.18
CA GLY A 127 -0.43 -17.05 15.44
C GLY A 127 -0.01 -16.88 13.97
N ARG A 128 0.11 -15.65 13.44
CA ARG A 128 0.60 -15.41 12.07
C ARG A 128 2.05 -14.95 12.11
N THR A 129 2.90 -15.50 11.24
CA THR A 129 4.27 -14.99 11.04
C THR A 129 4.19 -13.59 10.44
N LEU A 130 5.05 -12.69 10.91
CA LEU A 130 5.15 -11.34 10.36
C LEU A 130 5.86 -11.36 9.00
N LYS A 131 6.79 -12.31 8.81
CA LYS A 131 7.36 -12.59 7.50
C LYS A 131 6.30 -13.17 6.57
N ASN A 132 6.12 -12.56 5.41
CA ASN A 132 5.09 -12.93 4.45
C ASN A 132 5.46 -12.57 3.00
N HIS A 133 4.69 -13.13 2.06
CA HIS A 133 4.69 -12.69 0.67
C HIS A 133 3.28 -12.80 0.11
N GLU A 134 2.98 -12.02 -0.92
CA GLU A 134 1.72 -12.06 -1.64
C GLU A 134 1.98 -11.77 -3.13
N ALA A 135 1.18 -12.38 -3.99
CA ALA A 135 1.19 -12.12 -5.42
C ALA A 135 -0.25 -12.05 -5.91
N PHE A 136 -0.64 -10.96 -6.57
CA PHE A 136 -1.99 -10.85 -7.12
C PHE A 136 -2.00 -10.06 -8.42
N SER A 137 -2.89 -10.47 -9.33
CA SER A 137 -3.11 -9.77 -10.59
C SER A 137 -3.84 -8.45 -10.33
N LEU A 138 -3.41 -7.40 -11.00
CA LEU A 138 -4.07 -6.08 -11.07
C LEU A 138 -5.04 -5.99 -12.25
N GLY A 139 -5.14 -7.05 -13.07
CA GLY A 139 -5.95 -7.10 -14.28
C GLY A 139 -5.13 -6.88 -15.54
N VAL A 140 -5.82 -6.85 -16.69
CA VAL A 140 -5.22 -6.66 -18.01
C VAL A 140 -5.19 -5.18 -18.35
N VAL A 141 -4.01 -4.67 -18.70
CA VAL A 141 -3.78 -3.31 -19.20
C VAL A 141 -3.15 -3.41 -20.58
N ASP A 142 -3.77 -2.79 -21.57
CA ASP A 142 -3.30 -2.76 -22.96
C ASP A 142 -2.95 -4.17 -23.51
N GLY A 143 -3.80 -5.15 -23.17
CA GLY A 143 -3.67 -6.55 -23.61
C GLY A 143 -2.69 -7.41 -22.80
N SER A 144 -2.00 -6.84 -21.81
CA SER A 144 -1.07 -7.57 -20.94
C SER A 144 -1.56 -7.64 -19.50
N GLU A 145 -1.44 -8.81 -18.86
CA GLU A 145 -1.77 -8.93 -17.43
C GLU A 145 -0.70 -8.27 -16.57
N VAL A 146 -1.11 -7.34 -15.71
CA VAL A 146 -0.24 -6.66 -14.76
C VAL A 146 -0.34 -7.36 -13.41
N TRP A 147 0.80 -7.72 -12.84
CA TRP A 147 0.89 -8.37 -11.53
C TRP A 147 1.55 -7.46 -10.49
N SER A 148 1.15 -7.64 -9.24
CA SER A 148 1.77 -7.09 -8.04
C SER A 148 2.33 -8.24 -7.21
N TYR A 149 3.61 -8.15 -6.86
CA TYR A 149 4.26 -9.05 -5.91
C TYR A 149 4.70 -8.23 -4.72
N SER A 150 4.42 -8.69 -3.50
CA SER A 150 4.81 -8.04 -2.26
C SER A 150 5.48 -9.04 -1.33
N ALA A 151 6.46 -8.59 -0.56
CA ALA A 151 7.10 -9.39 0.47
C ALA A 151 7.45 -8.51 1.67
N GLY A 152 7.27 -9.04 2.88
CA GLY A 152 7.64 -8.40 4.14
C GLY A 152 8.64 -9.25 4.90
N THR A 153 9.73 -8.63 5.34
CA THR A 153 10.78 -9.26 6.17
C THR A 153 10.92 -8.44 7.47
N PRO A 154 10.56 -9.02 8.65
CA PRO A 154 10.85 -8.39 9.92
C PRO A 154 12.35 -8.37 10.17
N LEU A 155 12.82 -7.26 10.75
CA LEU A 155 14.23 -7.07 11.13
C LEU A 155 14.32 -6.90 12.64
N THR A 156 15.21 -7.65 13.28
CA THR A 156 15.43 -7.56 14.72
C THR A 156 16.87 -7.19 15.06
N LYS A 157 17.01 -6.31 16.05
CA LYS A 157 18.30 -5.89 16.59
C LYS A 157 18.11 -5.33 17.99
N ASP A 158 18.96 -5.74 18.94
CA ASP A 158 18.96 -5.26 20.33
C ASP A 158 17.57 -5.31 21.01
N GLY A 159 16.78 -6.35 20.68
CA GLY A 159 15.41 -6.54 21.19
C GLY A 159 14.32 -5.70 20.52
N GLY A 160 14.69 -4.78 19.62
CA GLY A 160 13.75 -4.01 18.80
C GLY A 160 13.36 -4.74 17.51
N VAL A 161 12.18 -4.42 16.98
CA VAL A 161 11.62 -4.99 15.74
C VAL A 161 11.19 -3.89 14.77
N GLY A 162 11.78 -3.91 13.57
CA GLY A 162 11.38 -3.13 12.41
C GLY A 162 11.04 -4.06 11.24
N GLU A 163 10.87 -3.50 10.06
CA GLU A 163 10.49 -4.28 8.88
C GLU A 163 10.97 -3.62 7.59
N MET A 164 11.28 -4.46 6.63
CA MET A 164 11.38 -4.10 5.22
C MET A 164 10.22 -4.71 4.45
N ILE A 165 9.63 -3.94 3.53
CA ILE A 165 8.59 -4.39 2.63
C ILE A 165 9.01 -4.07 1.20
N ALA A 166 9.04 -5.07 0.32
CA ALA A 166 9.16 -4.86 -1.12
C ALA A 166 7.80 -4.98 -1.79
N THR A 167 7.56 -4.17 -2.81
CA THR A 167 6.44 -4.36 -3.74
C THR A 167 6.92 -4.11 -5.16
N VAL A 168 6.68 -5.08 -6.03
CA VAL A 168 7.13 -5.08 -7.42
C VAL A 168 5.92 -5.22 -8.33
N PHE A 169 5.84 -4.36 -9.34
CA PHE A 169 4.81 -4.41 -10.37
C PHE A 169 5.44 -4.75 -11.71
N THR A 170 4.84 -5.70 -12.43
CA THR A 170 5.25 -6.00 -13.81
C THR A 170 5.03 -4.78 -14.73
N PRO A 171 5.64 -4.77 -15.93
CA PRO A 171 5.38 -3.73 -16.92
C PRO A 171 3.88 -3.55 -17.21
N GLY A 172 3.49 -2.33 -17.61
CA GLY A 172 2.11 -1.97 -17.91
C GLY A 172 1.33 -1.30 -16.76
N ARG A 173 1.93 -1.17 -15.57
CA ARG A 173 1.34 -0.37 -14.48
C ARG A 173 1.29 1.11 -14.89
N ARG A 174 0.08 1.69 -14.89
CA ARG A 174 -0.17 3.13 -15.19
C ARG A 174 0.36 4.12 -14.15
N THR A 175 1.26 3.70 -13.24
CA THR A 175 1.99 4.68 -12.43
C THR A 175 2.80 5.53 -13.38
N THR A 176 2.60 6.84 -13.37
CA THR A 176 3.30 7.79 -14.23
C THR A 176 4.61 8.24 -13.60
N GLY A 177 5.53 8.74 -14.43
CA GLY A 177 6.77 9.38 -13.98
C GLY A 177 7.88 8.43 -13.56
N ASP A 178 9.00 9.06 -13.19
CA ASP A 178 10.25 8.46 -12.72
C ASP A 178 10.79 9.28 -11.54
N GLY A 179 11.70 8.70 -10.74
CA GLY A 179 12.22 9.38 -9.56
C GLY A 179 11.08 9.88 -8.67
N CYS A 180 11.14 11.14 -8.26
CA CYS A 180 10.09 11.72 -7.41
C CYS A 180 8.76 12.00 -8.12
N GLY A 181 8.71 11.83 -9.45
CA GLY A 181 7.47 11.81 -10.21
C GLY A 181 6.68 10.49 -10.08
N LEU A 182 7.29 9.45 -9.50
CA LEU A 182 6.58 8.21 -9.17
C LEU A 182 5.47 8.53 -8.18
N THR A 183 4.23 8.26 -8.58
CA THR A 183 3.06 8.31 -7.70
C THR A 183 2.78 6.90 -7.16
N PRO A 184 3.39 6.48 -6.02
CA PRO A 184 3.08 5.19 -5.45
C PRO A 184 1.58 5.16 -5.09
N VAL A 185 0.86 4.21 -5.69
CA VAL A 185 -0.54 3.93 -5.34
C VAL A 185 -0.70 3.39 -3.90
N PRO A 186 0.23 2.61 -3.30
CA PRO A 186 -0.04 2.03 -1.99
C PRO A 186 0.27 2.95 -0.80
N TRP A 187 1.16 3.94 -0.93
CA TRP A 187 1.67 4.72 0.19
C TRP A 187 1.64 6.20 -0.17
N ASP A 188 0.58 6.88 0.25
CA ASP A 188 0.20 8.25 -0.12
C ASP A 188 1.39 9.23 -0.13
N ALA A 189 2.00 9.41 -1.30
CA ALA A 189 3.18 10.26 -1.49
C ALA A 189 2.87 11.75 -1.40
N ALA A 190 1.59 12.14 -1.34
CA ALA A 190 1.20 13.56 -1.27
C ALA A 190 1.75 14.26 -0.02
N GLN A 191 2.13 13.50 1.02
CA GLN A 191 2.72 14.03 2.26
C GLN A 191 4.20 13.67 2.43
N ALA A 192 4.79 12.97 1.46
CA ALA A 192 6.17 12.49 1.58
C ALA A 192 7.14 13.54 1.04
N GLN A 193 8.18 13.85 1.82
CA GLN A 193 9.30 14.65 1.30
C GLN A 193 10.16 13.73 0.43
N CYS A 194 10.08 13.90 -0.89
CA CYS A 194 10.81 13.07 -1.83
C CYS A 194 12.11 13.73 -2.30
N THR A 195 13.18 12.94 -2.37
CA THR A 195 14.46 13.28 -2.96
C THR A 195 14.87 12.24 -3.99
N GLU A 196 15.64 12.65 -4.99
CA GLU A 196 16.19 11.72 -5.98
C GLU A 196 17.62 11.35 -5.61
N VAL A 197 17.88 10.05 -5.56
CA VAL A 197 19.19 9.47 -5.30
C VAL A 197 19.68 8.79 -6.58
N ASN A 198 20.93 9.06 -6.96
CA ASN A 198 21.58 8.35 -8.05
C ASN A 198 22.27 7.09 -7.53
N VAL A 199 21.94 5.94 -8.11
CA VAL A 199 22.56 4.65 -7.81
C VAL A 199 23.05 4.05 -9.12
N GLY A 200 24.35 4.10 -9.38
CA GLY A 200 24.94 3.50 -10.59
C GLY A 200 24.32 4.02 -11.88
N GLY A 201 24.02 5.32 -11.96
CA GLY A 201 23.37 5.95 -13.12
C GLY A 201 21.84 5.83 -13.13
N LYS A 202 21.23 5.09 -12.20
CA LYS A 202 19.78 4.96 -12.06
C LYS A 202 19.25 6.05 -11.13
N LYS A 203 18.16 6.71 -11.55
CA LYS A 203 17.44 7.69 -10.74
C LYS A 203 16.40 6.99 -9.87
N VAL A 204 16.57 7.07 -8.55
CA VAL A 204 15.72 6.38 -7.56
C VAL A 204 15.07 7.45 -6.69
N ALA A 205 13.75 7.40 -6.51
CA ALA A 205 13.08 8.23 -5.50
C ALA A 205 13.34 7.67 -4.11
N VAL A 206 13.54 8.54 -3.14
CA VAL A 206 13.53 8.21 -1.71
C VAL A 206 12.64 9.23 -1.01
N ALA A 207 11.68 8.77 -0.22
CA ALA A 207 10.82 9.68 0.51
C ALA A 207 10.53 9.21 1.94
N ASP A 208 10.50 10.17 2.84
CA ASP A 208 10.08 9.99 4.23
C ASP A 208 8.57 10.14 4.32
N VAL A 209 7.90 9.17 4.94
CA VAL A 209 6.47 9.14 5.16
C VAL A 209 6.19 9.33 6.64
N THR A 210 5.53 10.44 6.94
CA THR A 210 4.96 10.68 8.27
C THR A 210 3.46 10.46 8.17
N TYR A 211 2.96 9.43 8.85
CA TYR A 211 1.52 9.18 8.93
C TYR A 211 0.86 10.12 9.95
N PRO A 212 -0.38 10.55 9.70
CA PRO A 212 -1.17 11.23 10.73
C PRO A 212 -1.23 10.40 12.03
N PRO A 213 -1.11 11.02 13.22
CA PRO A 213 -1.08 10.28 14.49
C PRO A 213 -2.27 9.35 14.72
N VAL A 214 -3.42 9.68 14.11
CA VAL A 214 -4.67 8.92 14.21
C VAL A 214 -4.59 7.51 13.61
N ASP A 215 -3.64 7.27 12.70
CA ASP A 215 -3.52 5.99 12.02
C ASP A 215 -2.67 4.98 12.82
N GLY A 216 -1.97 5.43 13.87
CA GLY A 216 -1.13 4.58 14.72
C GLY A 216 0.03 3.90 14.00
N LEU A 217 0.30 4.31 12.75
CA LEU A 217 1.39 3.82 11.92
C LEU A 217 2.69 4.52 12.29
N ALA A 218 3.78 3.76 12.35
CA ALA A 218 5.09 4.33 12.57
C ALA A 218 5.56 5.08 11.32
N PRO A 219 6.37 6.15 11.47
CA PRO A 219 7.07 6.73 10.35
C PRO A 219 7.78 5.65 9.52
N ALA A 220 7.79 5.85 8.22
CA ALA A 220 8.39 4.94 7.27
C ALA A 220 9.24 5.73 6.28
N GLN A 221 10.17 5.05 5.61
CA GLN A 221 10.87 5.60 4.47
C GLN A 221 10.71 4.61 3.31
N TRP A 222 10.44 5.09 2.11
CA TRP A 222 10.40 4.24 0.92
C TRP A 222 11.38 4.73 -0.14
N ALA A 223 11.86 3.79 -0.96
CA ALA A 223 12.55 4.06 -2.20
C ALA A 223 11.81 3.42 -3.37
N GLY A 224 11.78 4.12 -4.50
CA GLY A 224 11.04 3.71 -5.70
C GLY A 224 11.92 3.82 -6.95
N TYR A 225 11.93 2.77 -7.76
CA TYR A 225 12.70 2.68 -8.99
C TYR A 225 11.86 2.09 -10.11
N ARG A 226 11.93 2.69 -11.30
CA ARG A 226 11.41 2.12 -12.54
C ARG A 226 12.57 1.61 -13.38
N ASP A 227 12.53 0.32 -13.70
CA ASP A 227 13.50 -0.28 -14.61
C ASP A 227 13.14 0.01 -16.08
N ALA A 228 14.09 -0.19 -16.99
CA ALA A 228 13.96 0.16 -18.40
C ALA A 228 12.87 -0.63 -19.13
N ASP A 229 12.53 -1.83 -18.64
CA ASP A 229 11.43 -2.66 -19.13
C ASP A 229 10.04 -2.19 -18.65
N GLY A 230 9.99 -1.19 -17.77
CA GLY A 230 8.76 -0.67 -17.17
C GLY A 230 8.38 -1.35 -15.85
N THR A 231 9.16 -2.31 -15.35
CA THR A 231 8.99 -2.91 -14.02
C THR A 231 9.19 -1.84 -12.95
N LEU A 232 8.27 -1.80 -11.98
CA LEU A 232 8.35 -0.86 -10.85
C LEU A 232 8.70 -1.61 -9.58
N VAL A 233 9.74 -1.15 -8.89
CA VAL A 233 10.16 -1.67 -7.60
C VAL A 233 9.99 -0.58 -6.56
N PHE A 234 9.30 -0.90 -5.47
CA PHE A 234 9.28 -0.08 -4.29
C PHE A 234 9.75 -0.89 -3.08
N VAL A 235 10.59 -0.27 -2.26
CA VAL A 235 11.08 -0.85 -1.01
C VAL A 235 10.83 0.14 0.11
N MET A 236 10.09 -0.28 1.12
CA MET A 236 9.81 0.48 2.32
C MET A 236 10.58 -0.11 3.49
N GLN A 237 10.96 0.74 4.43
CA GLN A 237 11.45 0.35 5.74
C GLN A 237 10.70 1.11 6.84
N THR A 238 10.57 0.47 8.00
CA THR A 238 10.12 1.10 9.22
C THR A 238 10.93 0.61 10.42
N ALA A 239 11.14 1.50 11.38
CA ALA A 239 11.74 1.16 12.67
C ALA A 239 10.76 0.42 13.60
N ARG A 240 9.47 0.31 13.25
CA ARG A 240 8.48 -0.35 14.11
C ARG A 240 7.42 -1.08 13.31
N VAL A 241 7.22 -2.34 13.67
CA VAL A 241 6.13 -3.17 13.13
C VAL A 241 4.93 -3.10 14.07
N ALA A 242 3.78 -2.71 13.53
CA ALA A 242 2.53 -2.77 14.27
C ALA A 242 2.27 -4.23 14.70
N ARG A 243 1.86 -4.42 15.95
CA ARG A 243 1.49 -5.75 16.47
C ARG A 243 2.65 -6.76 16.48
N ALA A 244 3.91 -6.32 16.50
CA ALA A 244 5.02 -7.23 16.77
C ALA A 244 5.09 -7.73 18.21
N GLY A 245 4.49 -7.02 19.17
CA GLY A 245 4.63 -7.37 20.60
C GLY A 245 6.00 -7.00 21.19
N HIS A 246 6.84 -6.30 20.43
CA HIS A 246 8.18 -5.85 20.82
C HIS A 246 8.32 -4.33 20.67
N PRO A 247 9.29 -3.70 21.36
CA PRO A 247 9.71 -2.34 21.06
C PRO A 247 10.12 -2.19 19.59
N GLY A 248 10.04 -0.97 19.07
CA GLY A 248 10.65 -0.65 17.78
C GLY A 248 12.18 -0.65 17.86
N LEU A 249 12.83 -0.75 16.70
CA LEU A 249 14.24 -0.41 16.55
C LEU A 249 14.51 1.03 16.99
N SER A 250 15.73 1.29 17.46
CA SER A 250 16.16 2.64 17.85
C SER A 250 16.33 3.61 16.68
N ALA A 251 16.47 3.09 15.45
CA ALA A 251 16.62 3.86 14.22
C ALA A 251 16.08 3.08 13.01
N MET A 252 15.98 3.76 11.86
CA MET A 252 15.70 3.08 10.59
C MET A 252 16.81 2.07 10.25
N PRO A 253 16.47 0.89 9.68
CA PRO A 253 17.44 -0.13 9.33
C PRO A 253 18.55 0.33 8.36
N MET A 254 18.23 1.25 7.45
CA MET A 254 19.09 1.74 6.39
C MET A 254 19.00 3.26 6.25
N THR A 255 20.04 3.86 5.68
CA THR A 255 19.99 5.25 5.18
C THR A 255 19.20 5.32 3.87
N GLY A 256 18.78 6.53 3.47
CA GLY A 256 18.12 6.73 2.17
C GLY A 256 18.95 6.24 0.98
N GLN A 257 20.28 6.44 1.01
CA GLN A 257 21.19 5.94 -0.03
C GLN A 257 21.20 4.40 -0.10
N GLN A 258 21.23 3.73 1.05
CA GLN A 258 21.20 2.27 1.12
C GLN A 258 19.84 1.73 0.65
N LEU A 259 18.74 2.34 1.09
CA LEU A 259 17.39 1.97 0.66
C LEU A 259 17.21 2.15 -0.86
N ALA A 260 17.73 3.25 -1.42
CA ALA A 260 17.76 3.48 -2.86
C ALA A 260 18.54 2.39 -3.61
N ALA A 261 19.70 1.98 -3.07
CA ALA A 261 20.50 0.92 -3.65
C ALA A 261 19.75 -0.41 -3.67
N VAL A 262 19.02 -0.73 -2.59
CA VAL A 262 18.17 -1.92 -2.52
C VAL A 262 17.04 -1.87 -3.55
N ALA A 263 16.33 -0.74 -3.70
CA ALA A 263 15.26 -0.61 -4.70
C ALA A 263 15.76 -0.76 -6.15
N ALA A 264 17.01 -0.37 -6.42
CA ALA A 264 17.65 -0.56 -7.73
C ALA A 264 18.26 -1.96 -7.93
N ASP A 265 18.38 -2.77 -6.88
CA ASP A 265 19.04 -4.09 -6.92
C ASP A 265 18.29 -5.04 -7.86
N PRO A 266 18.97 -5.66 -8.85
CA PRO A 266 18.33 -6.57 -9.80
C PRO A 266 17.76 -7.82 -9.13
N ARG A 267 18.24 -8.21 -7.94
CA ARG A 267 17.70 -9.38 -7.21
C ARG A 267 16.23 -9.24 -6.86
N LEU A 268 15.71 -8.01 -6.72
CA LEU A 268 14.29 -7.78 -6.46
C LEU A 268 13.40 -8.00 -7.69
N ARG A 269 13.98 -8.31 -8.86
CA ARG A 269 13.25 -8.63 -10.10
C ARG A 269 13.74 -9.99 -10.62
N PRO A 270 13.47 -11.12 -9.93
CA PRO A 270 14.06 -12.41 -10.25
C PRO A 270 13.47 -13.11 -11.49
N TRP A 271 12.87 -12.37 -12.44
CA TRP A 271 12.17 -12.94 -13.60
C TRP A 271 12.40 -12.15 -14.88
#